data_AF-A0A1B9H4H7-F1
#
_entry.id   AF-A0A1B9H4H7-F1
#
_cell.length_a   1.000
_cell.length_b   1.000
_cell.length_c   1.000
_cell.angle_alpha   90.00
_cell.angle_beta   90.00
_cell.angle_gamma   90.00
#
_symmetry.space_group_name_H-M   'P 1'
#
loop_
_entity.id
_entity.type
_entity.pdbx_description
1 polymer ?
#
loop_
_entity_poly.entity_id
_entity_poly.type
_entity_poly.pdbx_seq_one_letter_code
_entity_poly.pdbx_strand_id
1 'polypeptide(L)'
;MGAAQSSQNVQEQVISAPEPSTSVQFSPSLISRLSSPHEETSPHASADEVVRRRLAAESAHLRSQEAEILSSISAALEKENLDKEKPGMSSEVLGRDIEEVREKVERLKERRAREGEGVKAAREGVEKCYLNNPDKPLDCWKQVEAFKSEVAKLEQAFVKSLQ
;
A
#
# COMPACT_ATOMS: atom_id res chain seq x y z
N MET A 1 17.63 -58.90 -23.54
CA MET A 1 18.17 -59.83 -22.54
C MET A 1 17.85 -59.25 -21.17
N GLY A 2 17.02 -59.80 -20.28
CA GLY A 2 16.18 -60.99 -20.25
C GLY A 2 15.24 -60.92 -19.02
N ALA A 3 14.10 -61.63 -19.12
CA ALA A 3 13.29 -62.35 -18.12
C ALA A 3 13.24 -61.91 -16.63
N ALA A 4 12.19 -62.11 -15.82
CA ALA A 4 10.75 -62.46 -15.87
C ALA A 4 10.32 -62.68 -14.39
N GLN A 5 9.00 -62.79 -14.14
CA GLN A 5 8.31 -63.15 -12.88
C GLN A 5 8.03 -61.96 -11.93
N SER A 6 6.82 -61.73 -11.44
CA SER A 6 5.86 -62.71 -10.92
C SER A 6 4.40 -62.33 -11.18
N SER A 7 3.61 -63.30 -11.63
CA SER A 7 2.15 -63.26 -11.71
C SER A 7 1.55 -63.60 -10.34
N GLN A 8 0.91 -62.63 -9.68
CA GLN A 8 0.07 -62.91 -8.51
C GLN A 8 -1.37 -63.15 -8.96
N ASN A 9 -1.85 -64.33 -8.59
CA ASN A 9 -3.16 -64.90 -8.83
C ASN A 9 -4.23 -64.08 -8.09
N VAL A 10 -5.08 -63.36 -8.81
CA VAL A 10 -6.27 -62.71 -8.23
C VAL A 10 -7.32 -63.80 -8.07
N GLN A 11 -7.39 -64.41 -6.89
CA GLN A 11 -8.53 -65.24 -6.53
C GLN A 11 -9.68 -64.31 -6.12
N GLU A 12 -10.64 -64.15 -7.02
CA GLU A 12 -11.90 -63.47 -6.79
C GLU A 12 -12.71 -64.29 -5.77
N GLN A 13 -12.67 -63.88 -4.51
CA GLN A 13 -13.38 -64.56 -3.42
C GLN A 13 -14.85 -64.12 -3.44
N VAL A 14 -15.65 -64.81 -4.26
CA VAL A 14 -17.11 -64.62 -4.31
C VAL A 14 -17.72 -65.18 -3.02
N ILE A 15 -18.30 -64.31 -2.21
CA ILE A 15 -19.05 -64.69 -1.00
C ILE A 15 -20.50 -64.93 -1.42
N SER A 16 -20.93 -66.19 -1.42
CA SER A 16 -22.35 -66.56 -1.59
C SER A 16 -23.07 -66.56 -0.24
N ALA A 17 -24.31 -66.08 -0.21
CA ALA A 17 -25.14 -66.06 0.99
C ALA A 17 -25.61 -67.48 1.37
N PRO A 18 -25.63 -67.85 2.67
CA PRO A 18 -26.14 -69.16 3.10
C PRO A 18 -27.68 -69.17 3.23
N GLU A 19 -28.29 -70.25 2.75
CA GLU A 19 -29.71 -70.63 2.86
C GLU A 19 -30.22 -70.64 4.34
N PRO A 20 -31.55 -70.48 4.58
CA PRO A 20 -32.09 -69.97 5.85
C PRO A 20 -32.27 -70.99 6.99
N SER A 21 -31.51 -72.09 7.03
CA SER A 21 -31.75 -73.17 8.02
C SER A 21 -30.49 -73.75 8.68
N THR A 22 -29.63 -72.88 9.22
CA THR A 22 -28.65 -73.29 10.23
C THR A 22 -28.71 -72.35 11.43
N SER A 23 -28.98 -72.88 12.62
CA SER A 23 -28.93 -72.09 13.85
C SER A 23 -27.46 -71.75 14.15
N VAL A 24 -27.11 -70.48 13.97
CA VAL A 24 -25.75 -69.98 14.22
C VAL A 24 -25.48 -70.06 15.72
N GLN A 25 -24.69 -71.05 16.14
CA GLN A 25 -24.19 -71.13 17.52
C GLN A 25 -22.95 -70.24 17.66
N PHE A 26 -23.11 -69.13 18.38
CA PHE A 26 -22.00 -68.26 18.71
C PHE A 26 -21.18 -68.86 19.86
N SER A 27 -19.86 -68.73 19.79
CA SER A 27 -19.00 -69.15 20.90
C SER A 27 -19.35 -68.37 22.18
N PRO A 28 -19.29 -68.99 23.37
CA PRO A 28 -19.59 -68.32 24.64
C PRO A 28 -18.73 -67.07 24.87
N SER A 29 -17.52 -67.07 24.31
CA SER A 29 -16.58 -65.94 24.29
C SER A 29 -17.05 -64.75 23.45
N LEU A 30 -17.81 -64.97 22.37
CA LEU A 30 -18.41 -63.88 21.57
C LEU A 30 -19.67 -63.34 22.25
N ILE A 31 -20.48 -64.23 22.81
CA ILE A 31 -21.69 -63.85 23.57
C ILE A 31 -21.31 -63.03 24.80
N SER A 32 -20.25 -63.42 25.52
CA SER A 32 -19.74 -62.68 26.68
C SER A 32 -19.19 -61.30 26.32
N ARG A 33 -18.61 -61.12 25.13
CA ARG A 33 -18.15 -59.81 24.64
C ARG A 33 -19.30 -58.89 24.23
N LEU A 34 -20.39 -59.45 23.71
CA LEU A 34 -21.59 -58.71 23.32
C LEU A 34 -22.52 -58.44 24.52
N SER A 35 -22.52 -59.30 25.55
CA SER A 35 -23.36 -59.14 26.74
C SER A 35 -22.74 -58.25 27.81
N SER A 36 -21.44 -57.98 27.73
CA SER A 36 -20.77 -56.99 28.58
C SER A 36 -20.98 -55.63 27.92
N PRO A 37 -21.55 -54.62 28.59
CA PRO A 37 -21.45 -53.25 28.11
C PRO A 37 -19.97 -52.90 28.08
N HIS A 38 -19.37 -52.96 26.90
CA HIS A 38 -18.03 -52.45 26.66
C HIS A 38 -18.16 -50.93 26.76
N GLU A 39 -17.62 -50.32 27.81
CA GLU A 39 -17.20 -48.93 27.67
C GLU A 39 -16.37 -48.86 26.40
N GLU A 40 -16.73 -47.97 25.47
CA GLU A 40 -16.15 -47.88 24.14
C GLU A 40 -14.67 -47.50 24.18
N THR A 41 -13.79 -48.37 24.68
CA THR A 41 -12.37 -48.30 24.41
C THR A 41 -12.18 -48.85 23.01
N SER A 42 -12.48 -47.99 22.04
CA SER A 42 -12.07 -48.16 20.65
C SER A 42 -10.55 -48.37 20.64
N PRO A 43 -9.99 -49.35 19.91
CA PRO A 43 -8.55 -49.47 19.70
C PRO A 43 -7.98 -48.22 18.98
N HIS A 44 -8.85 -47.40 18.38
CA HIS A 44 -8.50 -46.11 17.80
C HIS A 44 -8.45 -44.97 18.83
N ALA A 45 -8.99 -45.13 20.05
CA ALA A 45 -8.94 -44.06 21.06
C ALA A 45 -7.50 -43.72 21.47
N SER A 46 -6.61 -44.71 21.51
CA SER A 46 -5.17 -44.49 21.77
C SER A 46 -4.46 -43.89 20.55
N ALA A 47 -4.83 -44.29 19.34
CA ALA A 47 -4.28 -43.72 18.10
C ALA A 47 -4.73 -42.26 17.90
N ASP A 48 -6.00 -41.97 18.13
CA ASP A 48 -6.60 -40.63 18.08
C ASP A 48 -5.98 -39.70 19.12
N GLU A 49 -5.65 -40.21 20.31
CA GLU A 49 -4.97 -39.43 21.34
C GLU A 49 -3.54 -39.05 20.92
N VAL A 50 -2.80 -39.98 20.31
CA VAL A 50 -1.47 -39.69 19.74
C VAL A 50 -1.57 -38.65 18.61
N VAL A 51 -2.57 -38.78 17.74
CA VAL A 51 -2.82 -37.83 16.65
C VAL A 51 -3.16 -36.45 17.21
N ARG A 52 -4.10 -36.34 18.15
CA ARG A 52 -4.46 -35.07 18.81
C ARG A 52 -3.26 -34.42 19.49
N ARG A 53 -2.45 -35.21 20.19
CA ARG A 53 -1.24 -34.72 20.85
C ARG A 53 -0.24 -34.15 19.83
N ARG A 54 -0.05 -34.83 18.70
CA ARG A 54 0.84 -34.36 17.62
C ARG A 54 0.31 -33.10 16.96
N LEU A 55 -0.98 -33.04 16.63
CA LEU A 55 -1.63 -31.83 16.13
C LEU A 55 -1.52 -30.65 17.11
N ALA A 56 -1.69 -30.89 18.40
CA ALA A 56 -1.54 -29.84 19.41
C ALA A 56 -0.09 -29.31 19.49
N ALA A 57 0.90 -30.20 19.45
CA ALA A 57 2.30 -29.81 19.43
C ALA A 57 2.68 -29.06 18.14
N GLU A 58 2.19 -29.53 16.99
CA GLU A 58 2.50 -28.96 15.68
C GLU A 58 1.78 -27.61 15.47
N SER A 59 0.54 -27.48 15.93
CA SER A 59 -0.18 -26.20 15.92
C SER A 59 0.43 -25.17 16.89
N ALA A 60 0.93 -25.60 18.06
CA ALA A 60 1.66 -24.72 18.96
C ALA A 60 2.97 -24.24 18.33
N HIS A 61 3.69 -25.14 17.63
CA HIS A 61 4.90 -24.79 16.91
C HIS A 61 4.63 -23.78 15.77
N LEU A 62 3.60 -24.02 14.96
CA LEU A 62 3.21 -23.10 13.88
C LEU A 62 2.83 -21.71 14.42
N ARG A 63 2.05 -21.63 15.50
CA ARG A 63 1.71 -20.35 16.13
C ARG A 63 2.93 -19.60 16.65
N SER A 64 3.93 -20.32 17.18
CA SER A 64 5.19 -19.70 17.60
C SER A 64 5.95 -19.12 16.42
N GLN A 65 6.03 -19.85 15.30
CA GLN A 65 6.68 -19.36 14.08
C GLN A 65 5.91 -18.16 13.50
N GLU A 66 4.58 -18.21 13.47
CA GLU A 66 3.75 -17.08 13.03
C GLU A 66 4.00 -15.83 13.87
N ALA A 67 4.08 -15.97 15.20
CA ALA A 67 4.38 -14.85 16.09
C ALA A 67 5.76 -14.24 15.83
N GLU A 68 6.77 -15.08 15.59
CA GLU A 68 8.13 -14.62 15.25
C GLU A 68 8.16 -13.91 13.89
N ILE A 69 7.50 -14.48 12.88
CA ILE A 69 7.38 -13.88 11.55
C ILE A 69 6.66 -12.53 11.65
N LEU A 70 5.52 -12.46 12.34
CA LEU A 70 4.78 -11.21 12.52
C LEU A 70 5.62 -10.15 13.22
N SER A 71 6.39 -10.54 14.25
CA SER A 71 7.32 -9.63 14.93
C SER A 71 8.43 -9.15 14.00
N SER A 72 8.96 -10.02 13.13
CA SER A 72 10.00 -9.63 12.17
C SER A 72 9.46 -8.69 11.09
N ILE A 73 8.23 -8.93 10.62
CA ILE A 73 7.53 -8.10 9.64
C ILE A 73 7.24 -6.73 10.27
N SER A 74 6.71 -6.67 11.49
CA SER A 74 6.43 -5.40 12.14
C SER A 74 7.70 -4.58 12.36
N ALA A 75 8.79 -5.21 12.80
CA ALA A 75 10.07 -4.52 12.98
C ALA A 75 10.66 -4.03 11.65
N ALA A 76 10.52 -4.81 10.57
CA ALA A 76 10.95 -4.40 9.23
C ALA A 76 10.12 -3.22 8.69
N LEU A 77 8.79 -3.25 8.86
CA LEU A 77 7.92 -2.14 8.48
C LEU A 77 8.19 -0.88 9.29
N GLU A 78 8.42 -1.01 10.60
CA GLU A 78 8.74 0.14 11.45
C GLU A 78 10.06 0.79 11.00
N LYS A 79 11.09 -0.02 10.76
CA LYS A 79 12.36 0.46 10.22
C LYS A 79 12.19 1.12 8.84
N GLU A 80 11.44 0.50 7.94
CA GLU A 80 11.17 1.08 6.61
C GLU A 80 10.39 2.39 6.73
N ASN A 81 9.46 2.50 7.67
CA ASN A 81 8.72 3.72 7.92
C ASN A 81 9.65 4.82 8.43
N LEU A 82 10.54 4.51 9.39
CA LEU A 82 11.57 5.43 9.87
C LEU A 82 12.56 5.85 8.77
N ASP A 83 12.93 4.94 7.87
CA ASP A 83 13.84 5.20 6.74
C ASP A 83 13.14 5.98 5.60
N LYS A 84 11.82 5.81 5.42
CA LYS A 84 10.98 6.54 4.45
C LYS A 84 10.60 7.94 4.93
N GLU A 85 10.49 8.14 6.23
CA GLU A 85 10.45 9.45 6.89
C GLU A 85 11.82 10.15 6.73
N LYS A 86 12.26 10.35 5.49
CA LYS A 86 13.43 11.16 5.16
C LYS A 86 13.20 12.56 5.74
N PRO A 87 14.20 13.16 6.40
CA PRO A 87 14.11 14.52 6.91
C PRO A 87 13.93 15.48 5.73
N GLY A 88 12.68 15.83 5.43
CA GLY A 88 12.30 16.63 4.26
C GLY A 88 10.99 16.24 3.58
N MET A 89 10.43 15.05 3.85
CA MET A 89 9.14 14.61 3.26
C MET A 89 8.00 14.53 4.28
N SER A 90 8.21 15.05 5.50
CA SER A 90 7.15 15.08 6.50
C SER A 90 6.08 16.12 6.14
N SER A 91 4.83 15.84 6.51
CA SER A 91 3.70 16.76 6.29
C SER A 91 3.95 18.17 6.87
N GLU A 92 4.79 18.29 7.90
CA GLU A 92 5.15 19.55 8.52
C GLU A 92 6.10 20.38 7.66
N VAL A 93 7.09 19.74 7.01
CA VAL A 93 8.00 20.42 6.07
C VAL A 93 7.22 20.92 4.86
N LEU A 94 6.35 20.06 4.30
CA LEU A 94 5.47 20.45 3.19
C LEU A 94 4.54 21.61 3.58
N GLY A 95 3.99 21.59 4.80
CA GLY A 95 3.17 22.70 5.31
C GLY A 95 3.92 24.03 5.38
N ARG A 96 5.18 24.00 5.83
CA ARG A 96 6.06 25.18 5.85
C ARG A 96 6.37 25.69 4.44
N ASP A 97 6.72 24.78 3.52
CA ASP A 97 7.04 25.13 2.14
C ASP A 97 5.83 25.76 1.43
N ILE A 98 4.63 25.23 1.65
CA ILE A 98 3.39 25.79 1.10
C ILE A 98 3.15 27.21 1.62
N GLU A 99 3.34 27.45 2.92
CA GLU A 99 3.14 28.79 3.49
C GLU A 99 4.19 29.78 2.99
N GLU A 100 5.45 29.36 2.84
CA GLU A 100 6.51 30.18 2.25
C GLU A 100 6.18 30.57 0.79
N VAL A 101 5.71 29.60 -0.01
CA VAL A 101 5.28 29.86 -1.39
C VAL A 101 4.10 30.84 -1.40
N ARG A 102 3.12 30.65 -0.51
CA ARG A 102 1.97 31.52 -0.39
C ARG A 102 2.38 32.96 -0.07
N GLU A 103 3.27 33.15 0.90
CA GLU A 103 3.77 34.46 1.28
C GLU A 103 4.54 35.13 0.12
N LYS A 104 5.39 34.39 -0.59
CA LYS A 104 6.10 34.90 -1.78
C LYS A 104 5.13 35.35 -2.87
N VAL A 105 4.07 34.59 -3.11
CA VAL A 105 3.04 34.94 -4.10
C VAL A 105 2.30 36.21 -3.72
N GLU A 106 1.92 36.37 -2.46
CA GLU A 106 1.25 37.60 -2.01
C GLU A 106 2.17 38.82 -2.10
N ARG A 107 3.43 38.71 -1.67
CA ARG A 107 4.43 39.80 -1.87
C ARG A 107 4.61 40.17 -3.34
N LEU A 108 4.60 39.19 -4.25
CA LEU A 108 4.66 39.40 -5.70
C LEU A 108 3.42 40.14 -6.22
N LYS A 109 2.22 39.74 -5.78
CA LYS A 109 0.96 40.41 -6.15
C LYS A 109 0.91 41.83 -5.65
N GLU A 110 1.28 42.08 -4.40
CA GLU A 110 1.36 43.41 -3.81
C GLU A 110 2.33 44.30 -4.60
N ARG A 111 3.53 43.80 -4.92
CA ARG A 111 4.49 44.54 -5.75
C ARG A 111 3.92 44.89 -7.12
N ARG A 112 3.23 43.94 -7.76
CA ARG A 112 2.57 44.16 -9.06
C ARG A 112 1.35 45.10 -8.95
N ALA A 113 0.68 45.16 -7.80
CA ALA A 113 -0.39 46.12 -7.55
C ALA A 113 0.16 47.53 -7.37
N ARG A 114 1.32 47.67 -6.70
CA ARG A 114 2.03 48.96 -6.55
C ARG A 114 2.54 49.53 -7.87
N GLU A 115 2.76 48.68 -8.87
CA GLU A 115 3.19 49.10 -10.22
C GLU A 115 2.16 50.00 -10.92
N GLY A 116 0.96 50.23 -10.36
CA GLY A 116 -0.01 51.19 -10.90
C GLY A 116 -0.59 50.77 -12.26
N GLU A 117 -1.85 51.11 -12.52
CA GLU A 117 -2.46 50.80 -13.83
C GLU A 117 -1.83 51.66 -14.95
N GLY A 118 -1.42 52.90 -14.63
CA GLY A 118 -0.81 53.83 -15.58
C GLY A 118 0.50 53.32 -16.20
N VAL A 119 1.42 52.80 -15.38
CA VAL A 119 2.71 52.27 -15.88
C VAL A 119 2.50 50.98 -16.68
N LYS A 120 1.56 50.11 -16.29
CA LYS A 120 1.21 48.92 -17.08
C LYS A 120 0.65 49.30 -18.46
N ALA A 121 -0.30 50.21 -18.51
CA ALA A 121 -0.88 50.69 -19.77
C ALA A 121 0.17 51.36 -20.66
N ALA A 122 1.05 52.19 -20.09
CA ALA A 122 2.12 52.85 -20.82
C ALA A 122 3.16 51.84 -21.34
N ARG A 123 3.51 50.82 -20.54
CA ARG A 123 4.40 49.72 -20.96
C ARG A 123 3.83 48.96 -22.15
N GLU A 124 2.56 48.57 -22.08
CA GLU A 124 1.88 47.91 -23.20
C GLU A 124 1.86 48.79 -24.45
N GLY A 125 1.70 50.11 -24.29
CA GLY A 125 1.75 51.06 -25.40
C GLY A 125 3.11 51.08 -26.11
N VAL A 126 4.20 51.02 -25.34
CA VAL A 126 5.57 50.93 -25.87
C VAL A 126 5.78 49.60 -26.61
N GLU A 127 5.39 48.48 -25.99
CA GLU A 127 5.52 47.14 -26.59
C GLU A 127 4.73 47.05 -27.92
N LYS A 128 3.47 47.49 -27.91
CA LYS A 128 2.63 47.53 -29.13
C LYS A 128 3.26 48.40 -30.22
N CYS A 129 3.85 49.54 -29.86
CA CYS A 129 4.48 50.41 -30.85
C CYS A 129 5.70 49.74 -31.50
N TYR A 130 6.57 49.10 -30.71
CA TYR A 130 7.75 48.41 -31.25
C TYR A 130 7.38 47.20 -32.09
N LEU A 131 6.37 46.43 -31.69
CA LEU A 131 5.88 45.30 -32.49
C LEU A 131 5.30 45.74 -33.84
N ASN A 132 4.66 46.91 -33.89
CA ASN A 132 4.10 47.45 -35.13
C ASN A 132 5.13 48.16 -36.02
N ASN A 133 6.29 48.57 -35.47
CA ASN A 133 7.32 49.33 -36.18
C ASN A 133 8.71 48.69 -36.04
N PRO A 134 8.92 47.45 -36.54
CA PRO A 134 10.16 46.71 -36.35
C PRO A 134 11.38 47.40 -36.99
N ASP A 135 11.21 48.03 -38.15
CA ASP A 135 12.29 48.71 -38.88
C ASP A 135 12.42 50.21 -38.52
N LYS A 136 11.51 50.74 -37.69
CA LYS A 136 11.47 52.16 -37.29
C LYS A 136 11.22 52.33 -35.79
N PRO A 137 12.09 51.79 -34.92
CA PRO A 137 11.89 51.88 -33.48
C PRO A 137 11.91 53.33 -32.94
N LEU A 138 12.55 54.27 -33.65
CA LEU A 138 12.61 55.67 -33.25
C LEU A 138 11.26 56.40 -33.34
N ASP A 139 10.30 55.89 -34.12
CA ASP A 139 8.96 56.49 -34.23
C ASP A 139 8.13 56.31 -32.94
N CYS A 140 8.54 55.39 -32.06
CA CYS A 140 7.87 55.08 -30.79
C CYS A 140 8.27 56.00 -29.62
N TRP A 141 8.94 57.12 -29.89
CA TRP A 141 9.46 58.02 -28.85
C TRP A 141 8.35 58.58 -27.94
N LYS A 142 7.15 58.86 -28.47
CA LYS A 142 6.03 59.38 -27.68
C LYS A 142 5.55 58.39 -26.62
N GLN A 143 5.45 57.11 -26.99
CA GLN A 143 5.05 56.04 -26.09
C GLN A 143 6.11 55.83 -25.00
N VAL A 144 7.39 55.90 -25.37
CA VAL A 144 8.51 55.80 -24.42
C VAL A 144 8.52 56.99 -23.45
N GLU A 145 8.25 58.21 -23.93
CA GLU A 145 8.16 59.40 -23.08
C GLU A 145 6.98 59.33 -22.11
N ALA A 146 5.82 58.86 -22.59
CA ALA A 146 4.66 58.61 -21.72
C ALA A 146 4.99 57.58 -20.63
N PHE A 147 5.64 56.47 -20.98
CA PHE A 147 6.09 55.47 -20.02
C PHE A 147 7.07 56.03 -18.99
N LYS A 148 8.10 56.77 -19.42
CA LYS A 148 9.04 57.45 -18.51
C LYS A 148 8.32 58.40 -17.54
N SER A 149 7.31 59.12 -18.00
CA SER A 149 6.55 60.04 -17.16
C SER A 149 5.74 59.31 -16.08
N GLU A 150 5.12 58.18 -16.40
CA GLU A 150 4.36 57.38 -15.44
C GLU A 150 5.28 56.69 -14.43
N VAL A 151 6.44 56.20 -14.88
CA VAL A 151 7.48 55.64 -13.99
C VAL A 151 8.00 56.71 -13.03
N ALA A 152 8.30 57.92 -13.52
CA ALA A 152 8.76 59.01 -12.67
C ALA A 152 7.73 59.38 -11.57
N LYS A 153 6.43 59.33 -11.88
CA LYS A 153 5.37 59.54 -10.88
C LYS A 153 5.39 58.45 -9.80
N LEU A 154 5.52 57.18 -10.20
CA LEU A 154 5.63 56.07 -9.25
C LEU A 154 6.90 56.15 -8.40
N GLU A 155 8.04 56.48 -9.00
CA GLU A 155 9.30 56.65 -8.27
C GLU A 155 9.19 57.78 -7.26
N GLN A 156 8.60 58.92 -7.63
CA GLN A 156 8.36 60.03 -6.69
C GLN A 156 7.43 59.61 -5.55
N ALA A 157 6.35 58.88 -5.83
CA ALA A 157 5.44 58.37 -4.81
C ALA A 157 6.14 57.37 -3.88
N PHE A 158 6.99 56.49 -4.43
CA PHE A 158 7.78 55.53 -3.67
C PHE A 158 8.79 56.22 -2.76
N VAL A 159 9.56 57.18 -3.28
CA VAL A 159 10.53 57.96 -2.47
C VAL A 159 9.82 58.71 -1.34
N LYS A 160 8.65 59.30 -1.60
CA LYS A 160 7.83 59.94 -0.56
C LYS A 160 7.33 58.96 0.51
N SER A 161 7.08 57.70 0.14
CA SER A 161 6.65 56.68 1.11
C SER A 161 7.76 56.17 2.03
N LEU A 162 9.02 56.50 1.72
CA LEU A 162 10.20 56.14 2.53
C LEU A 162 10.63 57.24 3.50
N GLN A 163 10.05 58.44 3.41
CA GLN A 163 10.28 59.57 4.31
C GLN A 163 9.28 59.58 5.46
#